data_AF-A0A7X8VVZ8-F1
#
_entry.id   AF-A0A7X8VVZ8-F1
#
_cell.length_a   1.000
_cell.length_b   1.000
_cell.length_c   1.000
_cell.angle_alpha   90.00
_cell.angle_beta   90.00
_cell.angle_gamma   90.00
#
_symmetry.space_group_name_H-M   'P 1'
#
loop_
_entity.id
_entity.type
_entity.pdbx_description
1 polymer ?
#
loop_
_entity_poly.entity_id
_entity_poly.type
_entity_poly.pdbx_seq_one_letter_code
_entity_poly.pdbx_strand_id
1 'polypeptide(L)'
;MMRDYILSGHEPSRLPADKDWRLVWHDEFDGTELDTSKWGFRLNFWGKPFPAFTTEGVVLDGNSNLQLHVVKKGNQYCSPHLQTASLTYDLPKDTGAFWPFGRYQKPKFLHKYGFYEIRCRLNRQAGWWAAFWLQSPSIGAHPDARQCGVECDIMESQEFPQRREIRCGNIWNGYGHDCTNPGHARYILGETPGDWHRFAVDWSRDGYVFYADDQIVHRETDVVSDVEQFILVSTECMGYRRNPPEPDPRLDEIVLPEYFEVDYVRVFDQC
;
A
#
# COMPACT_ATOMS: atom_id res chain seq x y z
N MET A 1 -10.09 22.40 -3.06
CA MET A 1 -8.87 23.17 -3.40
C MET A 1 -7.74 22.56 -2.61
N MET A 2 -6.56 22.41 -3.22
CA MET A 2 -5.38 21.85 -2.56
C MET A 2 -4.37 22.97 -2.22
N ARG A 3 -3.61 22.80 -1.14
CA ARG A 3 -2.53 23.70 -0.70
C ARG A 3 -1.24 22.91 -0.53
N ASP A 4 -0.12 23.56 -0.85
CA ASP A 4 1.20 23.00 -0.61
C ASP A 4 1.53 22.92 0.88
N TYR A 5 2.01 21.76 1.32
CA TYR A 5 2.80 21.62 2.52
C TYR A 5 4.27 21.49 2.13
N ILE A 6 5.08 22.45 2.56
CA ILE A 6 6.49 22.54 2.18
C ILE A 6 7.35 21.81 3.22
N LEU A 7 8.06 20.80 2.77
CA LEU A 7 9.18 20.20 3.49
C LEU A 7 10.47 20.60 2.78
N SER A 8 11.34 21.34 3.46
CA SER A 8 12.55 21.91 2.84
C SER A 8 13.42 20.83 2.22
N GLY A 9 13.77 20.98 0.94
CA GLY A 9 14.61 20.03 0.20
C GLY A 9 13.85 18.92 -0.53
N HIS A 10 12.54 18.83 -0.36
CA HIS A 10 11.71 17.77 -0.95
C HIS A 10 10.53 18.34 -1.73
N GLU A 11 9.93 17.51 -2.58
CA GLU A 11 8.69 17.84 -3.28
C GLU A 11 7.56 18.15 -2.28
N PRO A 12 6.76 19.21 -2.50
CA PRO A 12 5.64 19.53 -1.64
C PRO A 12 4.57 18.43 -1.63
N SER A 13 3.92 18.26 -0.47
CA SER A 13 2.65 17.53 -0.38
C SER A 13 1.49 18.42 -0.79
N ARG A 14 0.42 17.80 -1.31
CA ARG A 14 -0.78 18.51 -1.75
C ARG A 14 -1.94 18.14 -0.85
N LEU A 15 -2.32 19.06 0.03
CA LEU A 15 -3.28 18.79 1.10
C LEU A 15 -4.61 19.54 0.89
N PRO A 16 -5.76 19.01 1.33
CA PRO A 16 -7.03 19.73 1.31
C PRO A 16 -6.94 21.07 2.04
N ALA A 17 -7.23 22.17 1.34
CA ALA A 17 -7.02 23.53 1.85
C ALA A 17 -8.11 24.02 2.82
N ASP A 18 -9.19 23.25 2.99
CA ASP A 18 -10.28 23.49 3.93
C ASP A 18 -9.99 23.00 5.36
N LYS A 19 -8.80 22.42 5.56
CA LYS A 19 -8.33 21.86 6.82
C LYS A 19 -6.90 22.33 7.12
N ASP A 20 -6.56 22.41 8.39
CA ASP A 20 -5.19 22.60 8.84
C ASP A 20 -4.54 21.23 9.11
N TRP A 21 -3.30 21.06 8.68
CA TRP A 21 -2.62 19.77 8.69
C TRP A 21 -1.28 19.86 9.41
N ARG A 22 -0.98 18.83 10.21
CA ARG A 22 0.32 18.64 10.87
C ARG A 22 0.92 17.32 10.41
N LEU A 23 2.13 17.36 9.87
CA LEU A 23 2.90 16.15 9.56
C LEU A 23 3.18 15.36 10.84
N VAL A 24 2.80 14.09 10.88
CA VAL A 24 2.97 13.21 12.06
C VAL A 24 3.85 12.00 11.81
N TRP A 25 3.98 11.57 10.55
CA TRP A 25 4.88 10.52 10.15
C TRP A 25 5.25 10.69 8.68
N HIS A 26 6.49 10.40 8.32
CA HIS A 26 6.92 10.44 6.94
C HIS A 26 8.19 9.63 6.67
N ASP A 27 8.40 9.33 5.40
CA ASP A 27 9.68 8.89 4.87
C ASP A 27 9.91 9.51 3.49
N GLU A 28 11.05 10.21 3.36
CA GLU A 28 11.51 10.86 2.12
C GLU A 28 12.60 10.01 1.42
N PHE A 29 12.92 8.85 1.98
CA PHE A 29 13.90 7.90 1.43
C PHE A 29 15.30 8.50 1.15
N ASP A 30 15.74 9.46 1.97
CA ASP A 30 17.06 10.13 1.86
C ASP A 30 18.26 9.24 2.17
N GLY A 31 18.01 8.08 2.80
CA GLY A 31 19.06 7.14 3.16
C GLY A 31 19.69 6.46 1.95
N THR A 32 20.74 5.69 2.21
CA THR A 32 21.31 4.75 1.23
C THR A 32 20.79 3.32 1.41
N GLU A 33 19.99 3.10 2.45
CA GLU A 33 19.36 1.83 2.79
C GLU A 33 17.96 2.08 3.37
N LEU A 34 17.11 1.05 3.32
CA LEU A 34 15.76 1.13 3.87
C LEU A 34 15.81 1.37 5.39
N ASP A 35 15.11 2.39 5.88
CA ASP A 35 14.97 2.63 7.31
C ASP A 35 14.14 1.53 7.97
N THR A 36 14.83 0.53 8.51
CA THR A 36 14.21 -0.60 9.20
C THR A 36 13.62 -0.23 10.56
N SER A 37 13.78 1.00 11.05
CA SER A 37 12.99 1.48 12.19
C SER A 37 11.55 1.82 11.79
N LYS A 38 11.33 2.22 10.53
CA LYS A 38 10.03 2.57 9.94
C LYS A 38 9.37 1.42 9.19
N TRP A 39 10.14 0.64 8.45
CA TRP A 39 9.64 -0.39 7.55
C TRP A 39 10.00 -1.80 7.98
N GLY A 40 9.08 -2.73 7.74
CA GLY A 40 9.29 -4.17 7.72
C GLY A 40 8.79 -4.77 6.41
N PHE A 41 8.84 -6.09 6.29
CA PHE A 41 8.42 -6.81 5.09
C PHE A 41 7.22 -7.71 5.37
N ARG A 42 6.26 -7.72 4.45
CA ARG A 42 5.23 -8.75 4.37
C ARG A 42 5.78 -9.91 3.56
N LEU A 43 5.97 -11.06 4.21
CA LEU A 43 6.54 -12.26 3.57
C LEU A 43 5.58 -13.45 3.58
N ASN A 44 4.50 -13.34 4.34
CA ASN A 44 3.55 -14.40 4.54
C ASN A 44 2.16 -13.97 4.08
N PHE A 45 1.36 -14.96 3.73
CA PHE A 45 -0.06 -14.84 3.45
C PHE A 45 -0.76 -15.98 4.19
N TRP A 46 -1.65 -15.64 5.13
CA TRP A 46 -2.31 -16.61 6.04
C TRP A 46 -1.33 -17.50 6.80
N GLY A 47 -0.26 -16.88 7.33
CA GLY A 47 0.75 -17.53 8.15
C GLY A 47 1.70 -18.46 7.38
N LYS A 48 1.66 -18.44 6.03
CA LYS A 48 2.57 -19.23 5.17
C LYS A 48 3.40 -18.31 4.29
N PRO A 49 4.67 -18.63 4.02
CA PRO A 49 5.48 -17.87 3.06
C PRO A 49 4.76 -17.78 1.71
N PHE A 50 4.71 -16.57 1.15
CA PHE A 50 4.10 -16.34 -0.15
C PHE A 50 5.18 -16.21 -1.23
N PRO A 51 5.16 -17.02 -2.30
CA PRO A 51 6.26 -17.10 -3.27
C PRO A 51 6.51 -15.81 -4.05
N ALA A 52 5.52 -14.92 -4.16
CA ALA A 52 5.67 -13.64 -4.84
C ALA A 52 6.35 -12.56 -3.99
N PHE A 53 6.59 -12.80 -2.69
CA PHE A 53 7.16 -11.81 -1.78
C PHE A 53 8.61 -12.11 -1.43
N THR A 54 9.43 -11.06 -1.36
CA THR A 54 10.84 -11.17 -0.98
C THR A 54 11.33 -9.91 -0.26
N THR A 55 12.48 -10.00 0.39
CA THR A 55 13.21 -8.85 0.94
C THR A 55 14.22 -8.26 -0.04
N GLU A 56 14.48 -8.95 -1.16
CA GLU A 56 15.41 -8.51 -2.22
C GLU A 56 14.74 -7.51 -3.17
N GLY A 57 15.53 -6.67 -3.83
CA GLY A 57 15.01 -5.70 -4.81
C GLY A 57 14.55 -4.37 -4.21
N VAL A 58 14.85 -4.10 -2.94
CA VAL A 58 14.73 -2.76 -2.35
C VAL A 58 16.02 -1.99 -2.63
N VAL A 59 15.91 -0.88 -3.34
CA VAL A 59 17.05 0.00 -3.68
C VAL A 59 16.67 1.43 -3.35
N LEU A 60 17.56 2.17 -2.70
CA LEU A 60 17.47 3.62 -2.62
C LEU A 60 18.46 4.19 -3.65
N ASP A 61 17.99 5.10 -4.51
CA ASP A 61 18.78 5.62 -5.63
C ASP A 61 19.84 6.65 -5.21
N GLY A 62 19.84 7.06 -3.95
CA GLY A 62 20.71 8.09 -3.38
C GLY A 62 20.26 9.53 -3.67
N ASN A 63 19.09 9.71 -4.28
CA ASN A 63 18.46 10.99 -4.58
C ASN A 63 17.02 11.04 -4.05
N SER A 64 16.81 10.52 -2.84
CA SER A 64 15.52 10.53 -2.14
C SER A 64 14.42 9.72 -2.84
N ASN A 65 14.78 8.64 -3.58
CA ASN A 65 13.79 7.72 -4.13
C ASN A 65 14.02 6.27 -3.68
N LEU A 66 12.95 5.64 -3.21
CA LEU A 66 12.84 4.21 -3.04
C LEU A 66 12.42 3.54 -4.36
N GLN A 67 13.09 2.46 -4.73
CA GLN A 67 12.71 1.58 -5.83
C GLN A 67 12.44 0.16 -5.32
N LEU A 68 11.27 -0.38 -5.68
CA LEU A 68 10.88 -1.77 -5.43
C LEU A 68 10.93 -2.54 -6.74
N HIS A 69 11.97 -3.35 -6.92
CA HIS A 69 12.28 -4.06 -8.14
C HIS A 69 11.60 -5.42 -8.22
N VAL A 70 11.24 -5.82 -9.44
CA VAL A 70 10.95 -7.22 -9.76
C VAL A 70 12.25 -8.03 -9.72
N VAL A 71 12.21 -9.16 -9.02
CA VAL A 71 13.33 -10.09 -8.87
C VAL A 71 12.97 -11.42 -9.51
N LYS A 72 13.79 -11.88 -10.48
CA LYS A 72 13.64 -13.19 -11.11
C LYS A 72 14.53 -14.23 -10.41
N LYS A 73 13.93 -15.32 -9.93
CA LYS A 73 14.59 -16.46 -9.28
C LYS A 73 14.21 -17.76 -10.01
N GLY A 74 15.02 -18.15 -10.99
CA GLY A 74 14.69 -19.28 -11.86
C GLY A 74 13.40 -18.99 -12.66
N ASN A 75 12.37 -19.82 -12.45
CA ASN A 75 11.05 -19.66 -13.07
C ASN A 75 10.06 -18.87 -12.20
N GLN A 76 10.52 -18.21 -11.13
CA GLN A 76 9.69 -17.40 -10.25
C GLN A 76 10.06 -15.92 -10.37
N TYR A 77 9.05 -15.06 -10.19
CA TYR A 77 9.17 -13.62 -10.07
C TYR A 77 8.59 -13.22 -8.73
N CYS A 78 9.35 -12.44 -7.96
CA CYS A 78 8.91 -11.89 -6.69
C CYS A 78 9.33 -10.43 -6.58
N SER A 79 8.77 -9.72 -5.61
CA SER A 79 9.12 -8.33 -5.36
C SER A 79 8.90 -7.95 -3.89
N PRO A 80 9.46 -6.82 -3.43
CA PRO A 80 9.24 -6.33 -2.08
C PRO A 80 7.80 -5.91 -1.79
N HIS A 81 7.39 -6.16 -0.56
CA HIS A 81 6.13 -5.70 0.02
C HIS A 81 6.42 -5.08 1.39
N LEU A 82 6.51 -3.75 1.46
CA LEU A 82 6.84 -3.03 2.69
C LEU A 82 5.59 -2.79 3.53
N GLN A 83 5.74 -2.86 4.84
CA GLN A 83 4.66 -2.61 5.80
C GLN A 83 5.18 -2.01 7.11
N THR A 84 4.38 -1.16 7.76
CA THR A 84 4.75 -0.55 9.06
C THR A 84 4.26 -1.36 10.28
N ALA A 85 3.34 -2.29 10.08
CA ALA A 85 2.94 -3.31 11.06
C ALA A 85 2.57 -4.60 10.31
N SER A 86 1.85 -5.51 10.94
CA SER A 86 1.51 -6.82 10.36
C SER A 86 0.03 -7.13 10.56
N LEU A 87 -0.57 -7.75 9.55
CA LEU A 87 -1.87 -8.43 9.68
C LEU A 87 -1.72 -9.61 10.63
N THR A 88 -2.60 -9.73 11.64
CA THR A 88 -2.54 -10.82 12.63
C THR A 88 -2.54 -12.20 11.96
N TYR A 89 -3.30 -12.35 10.88
CA TYR A 89 -3.45 -13.61 10.14
C TYR A 89 -2.21 -14.01 9.35
N ASP A 90 -1.28 -13.09 9.09
CA ASP A 90 -0.03 -13.38 8.38
C ASP A 90 1.10 -13.80 9.31
N LEU A 91 0.90 -13.70 10.63
CA LEU A 91 1.91 -14.13 11.60
C LEU A 91 2.01 -15.66 11.60
N PRO A 92 3.16 -16.22 11.16
CA PRO A 92 3.30 -17.66 11.03
C PRO A 92 3.28 -18.31 12.41
N LYS A 93 2.56 -19.43 12.53
CA LYS A 93 2.49 -20.20 13.77
C LYS A 93 3.90 -20.57 14.26
N ASP A 94 4.20 -20.24 15.51
CA ASP A 94 5.53 -20.41 16.11
C ASP A 94 5.54 -21.36 17.33
N THR A 95 4.39 -21.93 17.68
CA THR A 95 4.25 -22.91 18.77
C THR A 95 3.41 -24.10 18.35
N GLY A 96 3.51 -25.22 19.08
CA GLY A 96 2.62 -26.38 18.94
C GLY A 96 1.23 -26.21 19.57
N ALA A 97 0.91 -25.02 20.12
CA ALA A 97 -0.35 -24.78 20.82
C ALA A 97 -1.55 -24.74 19.85
N PHE A 98 -2.78 -24.69 20.39
CA PHE A 98 -3.99 -24.51 19.58
C PHE A 98 -4.01 -23.17 18.85
N TRP A 99 -3.43 -22.12 19.46
CA TRP A 99 -3.37 -20.78 18.88
C TRP A 99 -2.66 -20.78 17.51
N PRO A 100 -3.29 -20.25 16.45
CA PRO A 100 -2.79 -20.40 15.08
C PRO A 100 -1.80 -19.31 14.67
N PHE A 101 -1.73 -18.18 15.39
CA PHE A 101 -0.92 -17.03 15.01
C PHE A 101 0.39 -17.01 15.79
N GLY A 102 1.46 -16.56 15.13
CA GLY A 102 2.75 -16.36 15.76
C GLY A 102 2.78 -15.19 16.76
N ARG A 103 3.94 -15.00 17.37
CA ARG A 103 4.23 -13.85 18.23
C ARG A 103 3.97 -12.53 17.52
N TYR A 104 3.22 -11.64 18.18
CA TYR A 104 3.02 -10.27 17.74
C TYR A 104 4.35 -9.52 17.61
N GLN A 105 4.50 -8.83 16.50
CA GLN A 105 5.60 -7.89 16.27
C GLN A 105 5.19 -6.51 16.77
N LYS A 106 6.11 -5.79 17.41
CA LYS A 106 5.85 -4.39 17.79
C LYS A 106 5.64 -3.57 16.51
N PRO A 107 4.50 -2.88 16.35
CA PRO A 107 4.27 -2.01 15.21
C PRO A 107 5.32 -0.89 15.16
N LYS A 108 5.76 -0.54 13.95
CA LYS A 108 6.65 0.60 13.68
C LYS A 108 5.85 1.88 13.51
N PHE A 109 4.68 1.77 12.87
CA PHE A 109 3.68 2.82 12.79
C PHE A 109 2.28 2.21 12.64
N LEU A 110 1.37 2.67 13.47
CA LEU A 110 -0.07 2.44 13.44
C LEU A 110 -0.72 3.80 13.69
N HIS A 111 -1.71 4.15 12.89
CA HIS A 111 -2.35 5.45 13.03
C HIS A 111 -3.81 5.38 12.60
N LYS A 112 -4.62 6.23 13.20
CA LYS A 112 -6.05 6.35 12.91
C LYS A 112 -6.36 7.74 12.44
N TYR A 113 -7.12 7.83 11.35
CA TYR A 113 -7.47 9.07 10.66
C TYR A 113 -6.24 9.84 10.17
N GLY A 114 -6.49 10.80 9.30
CA GLY A 114 -5.47 11.65 8.72
C GLY A 114 -5.45 11.63 7.20
N PHE A 115 -4.56 12.43 6.65
CA PHE A 115 -4.25 12.45 5.23
C PHE A 115 -3.01 11.60 4.98
N TYR A 116 -3.16 10.52 4.22
CA TYR A 116 -2.07 9.63 3.84
C TYR A 116 -1.77 9.86 2.38
N GLU A 117 -0.54 10.26 2.04
CA GLU A 117 -0.13 10.58 0.68
C GLU A 117 1.13 9.80 0.32
N ILE A 118 1.15 9.30 -0.92
CA ILE A 118 2.35 8.80 -1.58
C ILE A 118 2.57 9.59 -2.87
N ARG A 119 3.83 9.90 -3.18
CA ARG A 119 4.24 10.36 -4.52
C ARG A 119 5.12 9.32 -5.18
N CYS A 120 4.72 8.84 -6.35
CA CYS A 120 5.36 7.68 -6.97
C CYS A 120 5.28 7.68 -8.51
N ARG A 121 6.13 6.84 -9.13
CA ARG A 121 6.03 6.42 -10.53
C ARG A 121 5.69 4.94 -10.58
N LEU A 122 4.66 4.61 -11.35
CA LEU A 122 4.14 3.24 -11.45
C LEU A 122 5.01 2.34 -12.34
N ASN A 123 4.72 1.04 -12.29
CA ASN A 123 5.38 0.01 -13.08
C ASN A 123 5.32 0.28 -14.60
N ARG A 124 6.40 0.05 -15.34
CA ARG A 124 6.44 0.35 -16.79
C ARG A 124 6.04 -0.83 -17.68
N GLN A 125 5.88 -2.01 -17.10
CA GLN A 125 5.55 -3.25 -17.80
C GLN A 125 4.44 -4.03 -17.07
N ALA A 126 3.73 -4.87 -17.82
CA ALA A 126 2.60 -5.67 -17.35
C ALA A 126 3.03 -6.85 -16.45
N GLY A 127 2.05 -7.54 -15.86
CA GLY A 127 2.24 -8.84 -15.19
C GLY A 127 2.51 -8.72 -13.69
N TRP A 128 2.51 -7.50 -13.17
CA TRP A 128 2.67 -7.19 -11.75
C TRP A 128 2.02 -5.82 -11.49
N TRP A 129 1.87 -5.46 -10.22
CA TRP A 129 1.26 -4.18 -9.85
C TRP A 129 1.90 -3.57 -8.62
N ALA A 130 1.75 -2.26 -8.49
CA ALA A 130 2.08 -1.50 -7.30
C ALA A 130 0.80 -1.14 -6.53
N ALA A 131 0.93 -0.98 -5.22
CA ALA A 131 -0.15 -0.49 -4.39
C ALA A 131 0.35 0.34 -3.20
N PHE A 132 -0.45 1.34 -2.85
CA PHE A 132 -0.34 2.10 -1.60
C PHE A 132 -1.68 1.98 -0.86
N TRP A 133 -1.64 1.48 0.36
CA TRP A 133 -2.85 1.07 1.05
C TRP A 133 -2.65 0.99 2.55
N LEU A 134 -3.77 0.93 3.27
CA LEU A 134 -3.82 0.77 4.71
C LEU A 134 -4.54 -0.53 5.05
N GLN A 135 -4.12 -1.19 6.13
CA GLN A 135 -4.80 -2.40 6.60
C GLN A 135 -4.91 -2.38 8.12
N SER A 136 -6.05 -2.79 8.65
CA SER A 136 -6.18 -3.06 10.08
C SER A 136 -5.48 -4.38 10.44
N PRO A 137 -4.72 -4.43 11.56
CA PRO A 137 -4.17 -5.68 12.08
C PRO A 137 -5.22 -6.76 12.38
N SER A 138 -6.49 -6.37 12.55
CA SER A 138 -7.58 -7.23 13.01
C SER A 138 -8.76 -7.34 12.05
N ILE A 139 -8.64 -6.91 10.79
CA ILE A 139 -9.75 -6.90 9.81
C ILE A 139 -10.55 -8.22 9.81
N GLY A 140 -11.86 -8.14 10.04
CA GLY A 140 -12.73 -9.33 10.09
C GLY A 140 -12.67 -10.14 11.38
N ALA A 141 -11.95 -9.70 12.41
CA ALA A 141 -11.94 -10.32 13.74
C ALA A 141 -13.20 -10.01 14.58
N HIS A 142 -14.05 -9.10 14.12
CA HIS A 142 -15.25 -8.65 14.82
C HIS A 142 -16.41 -8.47 13.83
N PRO A 143 -17.67 -8.78 14.21
CA PRO A 143 -18.83 -8.61 13.31
C PRO A 143 -19.13 -7.16 12.93
N ASP A 144 -18.63 -6.21 13.73
CA ASP A 144 -18.66 -4.79 13.41
C ASP A 144 -17.28 -4.35 12.90
N ALA A 145 -17.22 -4.05 11.59
CA ALA A 145 -16.03 -3.57 10.90
C ALA A 145 -15.47 -2.27 11.48
N ARG A 146 -16.27 -1.44 12.17
CA ARG A 146 -15.76 -0.23 12.83
C ARG A 146 -14.76 -0.56 13.94
N GLN A 147 -14.93 -1.72 14.59
CA GLN A 147 -14.14 -2.18 15.73
C GLN A 147 -12.97 -3.09 15.36
N CYS A 148 -12.93 -3.60 14.13
CA CYS A 148 -11.82 -4.42 13.63
C CYS A 148 -11.16 -3.85 12.37
N GLY A 149 -11.66 -2.71 11.89
CA GLY A 149 -11.10 -1.93 10.81
C GLY A 149 -11.30 -2.53 9.42
N VAL A 150 -10.68 -1.86 8.45
CA VAL A 150 -10.83 -2.17 7.04
C VAL A 150 -9.45 -2.37 6.38
N GLU A 151 -9.48 -2.86 5.15
CA GLU A 151 -8.46 -2.65 4.14
C GLU A 151 -8.90 -1.42 3.32
N CYS A 152 -8.02 -0.44 3.17
CA CYS A 152 -8.26 0.81 2.46
C CYS A 152 -7.20 0.94 1.37
N ASP A 153 -7.57 0.58 0.16
CA ASP A 153 -6.73 0.62 -1.02
C ASP A 153 -6.75 2.04 -1.59
N ILE A 154 -5.69 2.79 -1.35
CA ILE A 154 -5.57 4.19 -1.81
C ILE A 154 -5.25 4.21 -3.31
N MET A 155 -4.41 3.28 -3.75
CA MET A 155 -4.06 3.06 -5.15
C MET A 155 -3.67 1.59 -5.36
N GLU A 156 -4.26 0.94 -6.36
CA GLU A 156 -3.78 -0.32 -6.95
C GLU A 156 -3.64 -0.19 -8.48
N SER A 157 -2.48 -0.57 -9.02
CA SER A 157 -2.14 -0.44 -10.45
C SER A 157 -2.28 -1.73 -11.27
N GLN A 158 -3.22 -2.62 -10.92
CA GLN A 158 -3.35 -3.96 -11.53
C GLN A 158 -3.47 -3.98 -13.07
N GLU A 159 -4.08 -2.96 -13.67
CA GLU A 159 -4.23 -2.85 -15.13
C GLU A 159 -3.24 -1.86 -15.77
N PHE A 160 -2.19 -1.49 -15.04
CA PHE A 160 -1.14 -0.59 -15.48
C PHE A 160 0.06 -1.38 -16.05
N PRO A 161 0.73 -0.88 -17.11
CA PRO A 161 0.43 0.33 -17.88
C PRO A 161 -0.62 0.14 -19.00
N GLN A 162 -1.13 -1.08 -19.24
CA GLN A 162 -1.92 -1.39 -20.45
C GLN A 162 -3.17 -0.54 -20.61
N ARG A 163 -3.98 -0.43 -19.54
CA ARG A 163 -5.22 0.35 -19.54
C ARG A 163 -5.08 1.67 -18.79
N ARG A 164 -3.96 1.85 -18.06
CA ARG A 164 -3.75 2.96 -17.11
C ARG A 164 -4.89 3.12 -16.10
N GLU A 165 -5.59 2.03 -15.80
CA GLU A 165 -6.71 2.02 -14.87
C GLU A 165 -6.20 1.78 -13.45
N ILE A 166 -6.56 2.67 -12.53
CA ILE A 166 -6.24 2.60 -11.11
C ILE A 166 -7.49 2.28 -10.32
N ARG A 167 -7.33 1.47 -9.27
CA ARG A 167 -8.40 1.10 -8.34
C ARG A 167 -8.16 1.74 -6.98
N CYS A 168 -9.25 2.13 -6.33
CA CYS A 168 -9.23 2.56 -4.94
C CYS A 168 -10.57 2.23 -4.28
N GLY A 169 -10.57 2.09 -2.95
CA GLY A 169 -11.77 1.80 -2.18
C GLY A 169 -11.45 1.03 -0.91
N ASN A 170 -12.50 0.53 -0.25
CA ASN A 170 -12.38 -0.19 1.01
C ASN A 170 -12.93 -1.61 0.91
N ILE A 171 -12.30 -2.52 1.66
CA ILE A 171 -12.75 -3.89 1.90
C ILE A 171 -12.88 -4.10 3.40
N TRP A 172 -13.95 -4.75 3.84
CA TRP A 172 -14.18 -5.04 5.26
C TRP A 172 -14.83 -6.40 5.50
N ASN A 173 -14.94 -6.76 6.78
CA ASN A 173 -15.42 -8.08 7.25
C ASN A 173 -14.54 -9.26 6.81
N GLY A 174 -13.25 -9.02 6.61
CA GLY A 174 -12.26 -10.03 6.27
C GLY A 174 -12.35 -10.47 4.80
N TYR A 175 -11.89 -11.69 4.51
CA TYR A 175 -11.71 -12.20 3.14
C TYR A 175 -12.47 -13.50 2.86
N GLY A 176 -13.43 -13.83 3.72
CA GLY A 176 -14.29 -15.00 3.62
C GLY A 176 -15.66 -14.68 3.04
N HIS A 177 -16.66 -15.50 3.40
CA HIS A 177 -18.05 -15.31 2.93
C HIS A 177 -18.70 -14.00 3.37
N ASP A 178 -18.27 -13.44 4.50
CA ASP A 178 -18.79 -12.18 5.02
C ASP A 178 -18.06 -10.94 4.46
N CYS A 179 -17.02 -11.16 3.65
CA CYS A 179 -16.27 -10.09 2.99
C CYS A 179 -17.22 -9.16 2.25
N THR A 180 -17.08 -7.87 2.51
CA THR A 180 -17.80 -6.82 1.82
C THR A 180 -16.82 -5.93 1.09
N ASN A 181 -17.00 -5.84 -0.22
CA ASN A 181 -16.36 -4.88 -1.09
C ASN A 181 -17.49 -4.22 -1.89
N PRO A 182 -17.87 -2.96 -1.59
CA PRO A 182 -18.98 -2.25 -2.25
C PRO A 182 -18.70 -1.97 -3.73
N GLY A 183 -17.51 -2.33 -4.21
CA GLY A 183 -17.00 -2.10 -5.54
C GLY A 183 -15.94 -1.01 -5.47
N HIS A 184 -14.67 -1.40 -5.64
CA HIS A 184 -13.60 -0.42 -5.85
C HIS A 184 -13.95 0.50 -7.01
N ALA A 185 -13.79 1.80 -6.78
CA ALA A 185 -13.83 2.79 -7.83
C ALA A 185 -12.66 2.57 -8.78
N ARG A 186 -12.89 2.86 -10.06
CA ARG A 186 -11.91 2.74 -11.13
C ARG A 186 -11.86 4.03 -11.91
N TYR A 187 -10.66 4.49 -12.22
CA TYR A 187 -10.45 5.68 -13.04
C TYR A 187 -9.22 5.50 -13.92
N ILE A 188 -9.17 6.22 -15.04
CA ILE A 188 -8.01 6.24 -15.93
C ILE A 188 -7.06 7.32 -15.42
N LEU A 189 -5.83 6.94 -15.13
CA LEU A 189 -4.79 7.85 -14.65
C LEU A 189 -4.31 8.73 -15.81
N GLY A 190 -4.35 10.04 -15.60
CA GLY A 190 -3.83 11.04 -16.53
C GLY A 190 -2.31 11.02 -16.64
N GLU A 191 -1.75 11.93 -17.43
CA GLU A 191 -0.31 12.16 -17.55
C GLU A 191 0.12 13.31 -16.64
N THR A 192 1.31 13.20 -16.09
CA THR A 192 1.95 14.26 -15.30
C THR A 192 3.40 14.44 -15.77
N PRO A 193 4.02 15.60 -15.51
CA PRO A 193 5.43 15.80 -15.83
C PRO A 193 6.32 14.74 -15.16
N GLY A 194 7.05 13.99 -15.99
CA GLY A 194 7.96 12.93 -15.52
C GLY A 194 7.26 11.69 -14.93
N ASP A 195 5.96 11.52 -15.18
CA ASP A 195 5.11 10.42 -14.71
C ASP A 195 5.05 10.25 -13.18
N TRP A 196 5.29 11.34 -12.45
CA TRP A 196 5.12 11.39 -11.01
C TRP A 196 3.67 11.67 -10.65
N HIS A 197 3.06 10.75 -9.91
CA HIS A 197 1.69 10.84 -9.48
C HIS A 197 1.61 10.94 -7.96
N ARG A 198 0.59 11.66 -7.47
CA ARG A 198 0.24 11.70 -6.04
C ARG A 198 -1.06 10.93 -5.83
N PHE A 199 -1.03 9.95 -4.93
CA PHE A 199 -2.22 9.23 -4.49
C PHE A 199 -2.42 9.47 -3.00
N ALA A 200 -3.65 9.75 -2.60
CA ALA A 200 -3.92 10.02 -1.19
C ALA A 200 -5.31 9.60 -0.75
N VAL A 201 -5.47 9.44 0.56
CA VAL A 201 -6.78 9.38 1.21
C VAL A 201 -6.83 10.36 2.38
N ASP A 202 -7.90 11.15 2.43
CA ASP A 202 -8.34 11.88 3.62
C ASP A 202 -9.33 10.98 4.36
N TRP A 203 -8.84 10.29 5.39
CA TRP A 203 -9.64 9.42 6.23
C TRP A 203 -9.97 10.14 7.54
N SER A 204 -11.26 10.28 7.81
CA SER A 204 -11.77 10.86 9.05
C SER A 204 -12.96 10.05 9.55
N ARG A 205 -13.52 10.42 10.70
CA ARG A 205 -14.77 9.84 11.21
C ARG A 205 -15.94 9.96 10.24
N ASP A 206 -15.90 10.95 9.34
CA ASP A 206 -16.98 11.24 8.40
C ASP A 206 -16.89 10.39 7.12
N GLY A 207 -15.77 9.68 6.92
CA GLY A 207 -15.55 8.83 5.74
C GLY A 207 -14.15 8.95 5.17
N TYR A 208 -14.03 8.51 3.92
CA TYR A 208 -12.80 8.49 3.13
C TYR A 208 -12.98 9.32 1.87
N VAL A 209 -12.00 10.14 1.56
CA VAL A 209 -11.94 10.88 0.29
C VAL A 209 -10.63 10.51 -0.39
N PHE A 210 -10.72 9.84 -1.53
CA PHE A 210 -9.56 9.39 -2.29
C PHE A 210 -9.19 10.43 -3.34
N TYR A 211 -7.89 10.66 -3.48
CA TYR A 211 -7.32 11.63 -4.41
C TYR A 211 -6.30 10.97 -5.34
N ALA A 212 -6.29 11.42 -6.59
CA ALA A 212 -5.20 11.21 -7.54
C ALA A 212 -4.88 12.55 -8.21
N ASP A 213 -3.62 12.98 -8.14
CA ASP A 213 -3.13 14.23 -8.74
C ASP A 213 -4.04 15.43 -8.45
N ASP A 214 -4.29 15.68 -7.16
CA ASP A 214 -5.13 16.75 -6.62
C ASP A 214 -6.64 16.62 -6.93
N GLN A 215 -7.08 15.61 -7.67
CA GLN A 215 -8.49 15.38 -8.00
C GLN A 215 -9.12 14.33 -7.09
N ILE A 216 -10.35 14.57 -6.65
CA ILE A 216 -11.14 13.55 -5.95
C ILE A 216 -11.56 12.49 -6.96
N VAL A 217 -11.16 11.24 -6.72
CA VAL A 217 -11.49 10.10 -7.58
C VAL A 217 -12.56 9.21 -6.97
N HIS A 218 -12.72 9.21 -5.65
CA HIS A 218 -13.72 8.41 -4.96
C HIS A 218 -14.04 8.96 -3.56
N ARG A 219 -15.23 8.62 -3.05
CA ARG A 219 -15.70 8.90 -1.70
C ARG A 219 -16.40 7.67 -1.17
N GLU A 220 -16.09 7.29 0.07
CA GLU A 220 -16.68 6.15 0.76
C GLU A 220 -17.11 6.57 2.17
N THR A 221 -18.33 6.20 2.57
CA THR A 221 -18.94 6.57 3.86
C THR A 221 -19.68 5.42 4.55
N ASP A 222 -19.83 4.27 3.90
CA ASP A 222 -20.65 3.14 4.38
C ASP A 222 -20.10 2.59 5.70
N VAL A 223 -18.83 2.19 5.68
CA VAL A 223 -18.10 1.72 6.88
C VAL A 223 -16.86 2.55 7.08
N VAL A 224 -16.85 3.30 8.19
CA VAL A 224 -15.70 4.09 8.62
C VAL A 224 -15.01 3.37 9.78
N SER A 225 -13.78 2.94 9.55
CA SER A 225 -12.93 2.30 10.55
C SER A 225 -12.69 3.27 11.71
N ASP A 226 -12.76 2.75 12.94
CA ASP A 226 -12.43 3.51 14.16
C ASP A 226 -11.24 2.89 14.93
N VAL A 227 -10.46 2.05 14.25
CA VAL A 227 -9.23 1.44 14.77
C VAL A 227 -8.02 1.89 13.96
N GLU A 228 -6.83 1.81 14.56
CA GLU A 228 -5.58 2.14 13.88
C GLU A 228 -5.29 1.16 12.73
N GLN A 229 -4.74 1.70 11.64
CA GLN A 229 -4.31 0.94 10.47
C GLN A 229 -2.83 1.18 10.20
N PHE A 230 -2.17 0.18 9.64
CA PHE A 230 -0.77 0.30 9.23
C PHE A 230 -0.66 0.56 7.74
N ILE A 231 0.46 1.14 7.34
CA ILE A 231 0.75 1.49 5.95
C ILE A 231 1.39 0.31 5.26
N LEU A 232 1.01 0.08 4.00
CA LEU A 232 1.70 -0.79 3.09
C LEU A 232 2.07 -0.04 1.80
N VAL A 233 3.33 -0.20 1.39
CA VAL A 233 3.86 0.22 0.10
C VAL A 233 4.37 -1.04 -0.56
N SER A 234 3.63 -1.51 -1.55
CA SER A 234 3.77 -2.88 -2.00
C SER A 234 3.82 -3.01 -3.50
N THR A 235 4.46 -4.08 -3.94
CA THR A 235 4.36 -4.58 -5.30
C THR A 235 4.06 -6.07 -5.25
N GLU A 236 3.39 -6.60 -6.27
CA GLU A 236 3.13 -8.03 -6.35
C GLU A 236 3.18 -8.52 -7.80
N CYS A 237 3.94 -9.59 -8.02
CA CYS A 237 3.94 -10.33 -9.29
C CYS A 237 2.65 -11.14 -9.41
N MET A 238 1.97 -11.06 -10.56
CA MET A 238 0.68 -11.73 -10.77
C MET A 238 0.82 -13.25 -10.93
N GLY A 239 -0.30 -13.95 -10.72
CA GLY A 239 -0.46 -15.38 -11.00
C GLY A 239 -0.33 -16.31 -9.79
N TYR A 240 0.33 -15.85 -8.72
CA TYR A 240 0.59 -16.65 -7.51
C TYR A 240 -0.63 -16.91 -6.61
N ARG A 241 -1.77 -16.26 -6.88
CA ARG A 241 -3.04 -16.51 -6.19
C ARG A 241 -3.90 -17.59 -6.87
N ARG A 242 -3.41 -18.19 -7.96
CA ARG A 242 -4.03 -19.34 -8.65
C ARG A 242 -3.66 -20.65 -7.97
N ASN A 243 -4.35 -21.73 -8.32
CA ASN A 243 -4.05 -23.09 -7.85
C ASN A 243 -3.92 -24.06 -9.04
N PRO A 244 -2.70 -24.53 -9.40
CA PRO A 244 -1.42 -24.24 -8.75
C PRO A 244 -0.97 -22.79 -8.96
N PRO A 245 -0.09 -22.26 -8.08
CA PRO A 245 0.47 -20.92 -8.25
C PRO A 245 1.52 -20.92 -9.36
N GLU A 246 1.34 -20.08 -10.36
CA GLU A 246 2.25 -19.92 -11.51
C GLU A 246 2.37 -18.44 -11.86
N PRO A 247 3.55 -17.94 -12.29
CA PRO A 247 3.68 -16.56 -12.74
C PRO A 247 2.71 -16.24 -13.90
N ASP A 248 2.20 -15.03 -13.93
CA ASP A 248 1.49 -14.53 -15.10
C ASP A 248 2.42 -14.56 -16.34
N PRO A 249 1.99 -15.10 -17.50
CA PRO A 249 2.85 -15.21 -18.68
C PRO A 249 3.50 -13.90 -19.14
N ARG A 250 2.87 -12.75 -18.84
CA ARG A 250 3.44 -11.44 -19.16
C ARG A 250 4.75 -11.16 -18.43
N LEU A 251 5.01 -11.83 -17.29
CA LEU A 251 6.27 -11.73 -16.57
C LEU A 251 7.44 -12.39 -17.33
N ASP A 252 7.19 -13.33 -18.23
CA ASP A 252 8.25 -13.93 -19.05
C ASP A 252 8.78 -12.98 -20.14
N GLU A 253 8.01 -11.94 -20.45
CA GLU A 253 8.36 -10.90 -21.40
C GLU A 253 8.99 -9.66 -20.72
N ILE A 254 9.11 -9.66 -19.38
CA ILE A 254 9.58 -8.49 -18.62
C ILE A 254 11.06 -8.22 -18.85
N VAL A 255 11.41 -6.98 -19.16
CA VAL A 255 12.80 -6.50 -19.25
C VAL A 255 13.22 -5.91 -17.91
N LEU A 256 14.26 -6.48 -17.29
CA LEU A 256 14.81 -5.98 -16.03
C LEU A 256 15.95 -4.97 -16.25
N PRO A 257 16.15 -3.97 -15.35
CA PRO A 257 15.39 -3.75 -14.12
C PRO A 257 14.02 -3.11 -14.37
N GLU A 258 12.99 -3.67 -13.73
CA GLU A 258 11.63 -3.15 -13.70
C GLU A 258 11.24 -2.89 -12.26
N TYR A 259 10.72 -1.70 -11.96
CA TYR A 259 10.54 -1.24 -10.59
C TYR A 259 9.44 -0.19 -10.45
N PHE A 260 8.85 -0.19 -9.26
CA PHE A 260 7.94 0.84 -8.76
C PHE A 260 8.78 1.81 -7.94
N GLU A 261 8.58 3.10 -8.13
CA GLU A 261 9.44 4.11 -7.53
C GLU A 261 8.65 5.12 -6.70
N VAL A 262 9.16 5.45 -5.51
CA VAL A 262 8.49 6.28 -4.52
C VAL A 262 9.44 7.38 -4.08
N ASP A 263 8.97 8.62 -4.20
CA ASP A 263 9.67 9.82 -3.75
C ASP A 263 9.43 10.03 -2.24
N TYR A 264 8.18 9.92 -1.79
CA TYR A 264 7.87 9.98 -0.36
C TYR A 264 6.58 9.25 0.00
N VAL A 265 6.46 8.95 1.30
CA VAL A 265 5.19 8.64 1.97
C VAL A 265 5.03 9.57 3.15
N ARG A 266 3.88 10.24 3.27
CA ARG A 266 3.62 11.21 4.34
C ARG A 266 2.23 11.01 4.94
N VAL A 267 2.13 11.25 6.25
CA VAL A 267 0.88 11.17 7.02
C VAL A 267 0.70 12.44 7.82
N PHE A 268 -0.50 12.99 7.76
CA PHE A 268 -0.86 14.24 8.43
C PHE A 268 -2.09 14.07 9.31
N ASP A 269 -2.04 14.67 10.50
CA ASP A 269 -3.22 14.88 11.34
C ASP A 269 -3.93 16.16 10.93
N GLN A 270 -5.26 16.11 10.91
CA GLN A 270 -6.07 17.33 10.92
C GLN A 270 -5.93 18.01 12.30
N CYS A 271 -5.64 19.31 12.30
CA CYS A 271 -5.53 20.14 13.51
C CYS A 271 -6.87 20.72 13.96
#